data_AF-A0A2N5M0K0-F1
#
_entry.id   AF-A0A2N5M0K0-F1
#
_cell.length_a   1.000
_cell.length_b   1.000
_cell.length_c   1.000
_cell.angle_alpha   90.00
_cell.angle_beta   90.00
_cell.angle_gamma   90.00
#
_symmetry.space_group_name_H-M   'P 1'
#
loop_
_entity.id
_entity.type
_entity.pdbx_description
1 polymer ?
#
loop_
_entity_poly.entity_id
_entity_poly.type
_entity_poly.pdbx_seq_one_letter_code
_entity_poly.pdbx_strand_id
1 'polypeptide(L)'
;RRLSARPAESEHPVVEIYLLVAITTKFAKTAFTNQPGISKGEVALEDFQKELAGFGFDKVYLCPHPHHEGCSCRKLLIGMLQPAAAENDLDLTKCVVIGDRWTDMVSAHQAGCIKILVQTGAGTNSLKKHLNREYDGLWSEVTLDFAAADFKEAVDWLYSGNIFRQAGL
;
A
#
# COMPACT_ATOMS: atom_id res chain seq x y z
N ARG A 1 11.51 -31.66 -1.68
CA ARG A 1 10.17 -31.53 -2.31
C ARG A 1 9.10 -31.55 -1.21
N ARG A 2 8.75 -30.38 -0.67
CA ARG A 2 7.46 -30.10 0.00
C ARG A 2 7.21 -28.61 -0.22
N LEU A 3 6.38 -28.30 -1.21
CA LEU A 3 5.78 -26.98 -1.36
C LEU A 3 4.75 -26.90 -0.23
N SER A 4 5.05 -26.16 0.83
CA SER A 4 4.04 -25.81 1.83
C SER A 4 3.02 -24.92 1.16
N ALA A 5 1.81 -25.43 0.99
CA ALA A 5 0.65 -24.67 0.55
C ALA A 5 0.51 -23.42 1.43
N ARG A 6 0.53 -22.24 0.80
CA ARG A 6 0.20 -20.99 1.49
C ARG A 6 -1.26 -21.07 1.93
N PRO A 7 -1.61 -20.70 3.17
CA PRO A 7 -3.00 -20.68 3.58
C PRO A 7 -3.75 -19.66 2.73
N ALA A 8 -4.90 -20.08 2.21
CA ALA A 8 -5.83 -19.22 1.49
C ALA A 8 -6.29 -18.11 2.45
N GLU A 9 -5.87 -16.88 2.19
CA GLU A 9 -6.46 -15.70 2.83
C GLU A 9 -7.90 -15.57 2.32
N SER A 10 -8.84 -15.42 3.25
CA SER A 10 -10.29 -15.48 3.06
C SER A 10 -10.82 -14.46 2.05
N GLU A 11 -11.65 -14.93 1.12
CA GLU A 11 -12.39 -14.16 0.11
C GLU A 11 -13.55 -13.37 0.74
N HIS A 12 -13.24 -12.24 1.37
CA HIS A 12 -14.20 -11.15 1.55
C HIS A 12 -13.71 -9.92 0.80
N PRO A 13 -14.58 -9.20 0.06
CA PRO A 13 -14.19 -7.97 -0.64
C PRO A 13 -14.06 -6.86 0.41
N VAL A 14 -13.00 -6.91 1.21
CA VAL A 14 -12.51 -5.71 1.87
C VAL A 14 -12.00 -4.82 0.74
N VAL A 15 -12.67 -3.69 0.52
CA VAL A 15 -12.18 -2.61 -0.33
C VAL A 15 -10.84 -2.18 0.27
N GLU A 16 -9.75 -2.73 -0.28
CA GLU A 16 -8.41 -2.49 0.23
C GLU A 16 -7.92 -1.14 -0.28
N ILE A 17 -8.05 -0.09 0.53
CA ILE A 17 -7.67 1.28 0.18
C ILE A 17 -6.30 1.60 0.76
N TYR A 18 -5.36 2.04 -0.08
CA TYR A 18 -3.99 2.36 0.32
C TYR A 18 -3.63 3.76 -0.11
N LEU A 19 -3.04 4.56 0.77
CA LEU A 19 -2.75 5.96 0.48
C LEU A 19 -1.27 6.15 0.20
N LEU A 20 -0.94 6.70 -0.97
CA LEU A 20 0.32 7.40 -1.20
C LEU A 20 0.11 8.88 -0.88
N VAL A 21 0.88 9.43 0.06
CA VAL A 21 0.97 10.88 0.34
C VAL A 21 2.33 11.37 -0.10
N ALA A 22 2.38 12.26 -1.10
CA ALA A 22 3.61 12.97 -1.43
C ALA A 22 3.87 14.12 -0.45
N ILE A 23 5.08 14.21 0.11
CA ILE A 23 5.51 15.31 1.00
C ILE A 23 6.39 16.26 0.21
N THR A 24 5.78 16.92 -0.77
CA THR A 24 6.41 18.03 -1.52
C THR A 24 5.46 19.23 -1.50
N THR A 25 5.81 20.32 -2.17
CA THR A 25 4.91 21.49 -2.35
C THR A 25 3.59 21.15 -3.05
N LYS A 26 3.42 19.89 -3.51
CA LYS A 26 2.22 19.34 -4.14
C LYS A 26 1.75 18.11 -3.35
N PHE A 27 0.57 18.22 -2.72
CA PHE A 27 -0.11 17.10 -2.10
C PHE A 27 -0.97 16.40 -3.16
N ALA A 28 -0.57 15.19 -3.56
CA ALA A 28 -1.41 14.28 -4.35
C ALA A 28 -1.75 13.07 -3.48
N LYS A 29 -3.05 12.80 -3.29
CA LYS A 29 -3.56 11.64 -2.56
C LYS A 29 -3.98 10.59 -3.57
N THR A 30 -3.15 9.57 -3.77
CA THR A 30 -3.47 8.52 -4.74
C THR A 30 -3.71 7.20 -4.05
N ALA A 31 -4.74 6.48 -4.50
CA ALA A 31 -4.99 5.11 -4.07
C ALA A 31 -4.25 4.12 -4.97
N PHE A 32 -3.70 3.03 -4.42
CA PHE A 32 -3.19 1.92 -5.22
C PHE A 32 -3.59 0.55 -4.66
N THR A 33 -4.29 -0.30 -5.42
CA THR A 33 -4.94 -1.50 -4.84
C THR A 33 -4.96 -2.73 -5.76
N ASN A 34 -4.93 -3.93 -5.17
CA ASN A 34 -5.09 -5.18 -5.89
C ASN A 34 -6.58 -5.57 -5.88
N GLN A 35 -7.26 -5.52 -7.04
CA GLN A 35 -8.70 -5.76 -7.15
C GLN A 35 -9.03 -6.84 -8.20
N PRO A 36 -8.67 -8.12 -7.95
CA PRO A 36 -8.93 -9.21 -8.90
C PRO A 36 -10.42 -9.49 -9.15
N GLY A 37 -11.32 -9.02 -8.28
CA GLY A 37 -12.77 -9.12 -8.50
C GLY A 37 -13.26 -8.33 -9.71
N ILE A 38 -12.50 -7.29 -10.13
CA ILE A 38 -12.84 -6.48 -11.31
C ILE A 38 -12.71 -7.31 -12.59
N SER A 39 -11.61 -8.07 -12.77
CA SER A 39 -11.46 -8.93 -13.96
C SER A 39 -12.47 -10.07 -14.00
N LYS A 40 -13.02 -10.46 -12.84
CA LYS A 40 -14.06 -11.48 -12.72
C LYS A 40 -15.47 -10.95 -12.95
N GLY A 41 -15.64 -9.62 -13.08
CA GLY A 41 -16.95 -8.98 -13.22
C GLY A 41 -17.76 -8.97 -11.92
N GLU A 42 -17.14 -9.23 -10.77
CA GLU A 42 -17.80 -9.21 -9.45
C GLU A 42 -18.08 -7.78 -8.98
N VAL A 43 -17.24 -6.82 -9.40
CA VAL A 43 -17.32 -5.40 -9.06
C VAL A 43 -17.02 -4.58 -10.32
N ALA A 44 -17.85 -3.56 -10.59
CA ALA A 44 -17.58 -2.64 -11.68
C ALA A 44 -16.45 -1.67 -11.30
N LEU A 45 -15.51 -1.50 -12.22
CA LEU A 45 -14.38 -0.57 -12.05
C LEU A 45 -14.84 0.85 -11.70
N GLU A 46 -15.89 1.33 -12.37
CA GLU A 46 -16.41 2.68 -12.20
C GLU A 46 -17.01 2.89 -10.81
N ASP A 47 -17.71 1.89 -10.27
CA ASP A 47 -18.30 1.96 -8.93
C ASP A 47 -17.20 2.02 -7.86
N PHE A 48 -16.16 1.21 -8.06
CA PHE A 48 -14.99 1.21 -7.20
C PHE A 48 -14.24 2.55 -7.25
N GLN A 49 -14.06 3.13 -8.44
CA GLN A 49 -13.44 4.46 -8.58
C GLN A 49 -14.28 5.57 -7.95
N LYS A 50 -15.61 5.52 -8.07
CA LYS A 50 -16.52 6.49 -7.42
C LYS A 50 -16.46 6.41 -5.90
N GLU A 51 -16.42 5.19 -5.36
CA GLU A 51 -16.29 4.98 -3.92
C GLU A 51 -14.99 5.61 -3.40
N LEU A 52 -13.87 5.36 -4.09
CA LEU A 52 -12.57 5.94 -3.72
C LEU A 52 -12.50 7.46 -3.90
N ALA A 53 -13.13 8.01 -4.94
CA ALA A 53 -13.27 9.46 -5.06
C ALA A 53 -14.04 10.05 -3.86
N GLY A 54 -15.04 9.33 -3.34
CA GLY A 54 -15.78 9.70 -2.13
C GLY A 54 -14.91 9.77 -0.86
N PHE A 55 -13.82 9.00 -0.79
CA PHE A 55 -12.82 9.08 0.27
C PHE A 55 -11.78 10.20 0.06
N GLY A 56 -11.90 10.97 -1.02
CA GLY A 56 -11.05 12.13 -1.31
C GLY A 56 -9.69 11.77 -1.91
N PHE A 57 -9.57 10.64 -2.61
CA PHE A 57 -8.41 10.34 -3.45
C PHE A 57 -8.53 11.07 -4.80
N ASP A 58 -7.44 11.69 -5.23
CA ASP A 58 -7.37 12.42 -6.50
C ASP A 58 -7.30 11.45 -7.69
N LYS A 59 -6.64 10.31 -7.50
CA LYS A 59 -6.50 9.25 -8.50
C LYS A 59 -6.46 7.87 -7.85
N VAL A 60 -6.85 6.87 -8.63
CA VAL A 60 -6.82 5.45 -8.24
C VAL A 60 -6.02 4.67 -9.28
N TYR A 61 -5.00 3.96 -8.81
CA TYR A 61 -4.25 2.96 -9.54
C TYR A 61 -4.69 1.59 -9.06
N LEU A 62 -4.94 0.66 -9.97
CA LEU A 62 -5.43 -0.66 -9.58
C LEU A 62 -4.87 -1.75 -10.46
N CYS A 63 -4.65 -2.91 -9.84
CA CYS A 63 -4.35 -4.14 -10.53
C CYS A 63 -5.61 -5.01 -10.56
N PRO A 64 -6.28 -5.17 -11.72
CA PRO A 64 -7.43 -6.04 -11.83
C PRO A 64 -7.03 -7.52 -12.01
N HIS A 65 -5.74 -7.81 -12.19
CA HIS A 65 -5.29 -9.13 -12.61
C HIS A 65 -5.24 -10.14 -11.44
N PRO A 66 -5.60 -11.40 -11.70
CA PRO A 66 -5.38 -12.51 -10.77
C PRO A 66 -3.89 -12.83 -10.63
N HIS A 67 -3.53 -13.52 -9.54
CA HIS A 67 -2.13 -13.78 -9.17
C HIS A 67 -1.34 -14.58 -10.22
N HIS A 68 -1.98 -15.43 -11.01
CA HIS A 68 -1.31 -16.34 -11.95
C HIS A 68 -0.90 -15.69 -13.27
N GLU A 69 -1.36 -14.47 -13.56
CA GLU A 69 -1.07 -13.77 -14.82
C GLU A 69 0.31 -13.11 -14.87
N GLY A 70 1.02 -13.01 -13.73
CA GLY A 70 2.39 -12.47 -13.71
C GLY A 70 2.51 -11.02 -14.16
N CYS A 71 1.47 -10.20 -13.97
CA CYS A 71 1.48 -8.80 -14.37
C CYS A 71 2.47 -7.96 -13.54
N SER A 72 2.92 -6.84 -14.11
CA SER A 72 3.87 -5.93 -13.46
C SER A 72 3.23 -4.96 -12.46
N CYS A 73 1.91 -4.78 -12.49
CA CYS A 73 1.21 -3.81 -11.66
C CYS A 73 0.84 -4.34 -10.27
N ARG A 74 0.70 -5.65 -10.09
CA ARG A 74 0.26 -6.24 -8.81
C ARG A 74 1.32 -6.05 -7.73
N LYS A 75 0.90 -5.60 -6.53
CA LYS A 75 1.77 -5.64 -5.33
C LYS A 75 2.25 -7.09 -5.12
N LEU A 76 3.53 -7.36 -4.88
CA LEU A 76 4.56 -6.53 -4.25
C LEU A 76 5.33 -5.57 -5.16
N LEU A 77 5.00 -5.54 -6.46
CA LEU A 77 5.71 -4.73 -7.44
C LEU A 77 5.32 -3.25 -7.35
N ILE A 78 6.20 -2.40 -7.86
CA ILE A 78 6.01 -0.94 -7.91
C ILE A 78 5.24 -0.46 -9.16
N GLY A 79 4.70 -1.37 -9.98
CA GLY A 79 4.11 -1.01 -11.28
C GLY A 79 2.86 -0.12 -11.19
N MET A 80 2.19 -0.02 -10.03
CA MET A 80 1.17 1.01 -9.79
C MET A 80 1.76 2.34 -9.26
N LEU A 81 2.89 2.29 -8.55
CA LEU A 81 3.53 3.48 -7.97
C LEU A 81 4.31 4.29 -9.02
N GLN A 82 4.92 3.62 -10.00
CA GLN A 82 5.64 4.27 -11.10
C GLN A 82 4.76 5.22 -11.94
N PRO A 83 3.58 4.79 -12.47
CA PRO A 83 2.69 5.71 -13.17
C PRO A 83 2.12 6.78 -12.24
N ALA A 84 1.84 6.45 -10.97
CA ALA A 84 1.42 7.43 -9.98
C ALA A 84 2.45 8.55 -9.80
N ALA A 85 3.74 8.20 -9.75
CA ALA A 85 4.82 9.16 -9.66
C ALA A 85 4.96 10.00 -10.94
N ALA A 86 4.99 9.35 -12.10
CA ALA A 86 5.17 10.01 -13.39
C ALA A 86 4.04 11.00 -13.72
N GLU A 87 2.79 10.60 -13.50
CA GLU A 87 1.63 11.44 -13.82
C GLU A 87 1.46 12.64 -12.88
N ASN A 88 2.00 12.56 -11.66
CA ASN A 88 1.85 13.59 -10.65
C ASN A 88 3.15 14.38 -10.41
N ASP A 89 4.22 14.06 -11.14
CA ASP A 89 5.57 14.64 -10.97
C ASP A 89 6.09 14.48 -9.54
N LEU A 90 6.07 13.24 -9.05
CA LEU A 90 6.45 12.90 -7.68
C LEU A 90 7.79 12.17 -7.63
N ASP A 91 8.58 12.49 -6.61
CA ASP A 91 9.73 11.70 -6.17
C ASP A 91 9.26 10.69 -5.11
N LEU A 92 9.22 9.40 -5.48
CA LEU A 92 8.75 8.33 -4.58
C LEU A 92 9.56 8.24 -3.29
N THR A 93 10.83 8.65 -3.29
CA THR A 93 11.66 8.66 -2.06
C THR A 93 11.20 9.70 -1.04
N LYS A 94 10.35 10.64 -1.46
CA LYS A 94 9.71 11.68 -0.64
C LYS A 94 8.22 11.44 -0.45
N CYS A 95 7.75 10.26 -0.84
CA CYS A 95 6.37 9.84 -0.67
C CYS A 95 6.23 8.90 0.53
N VAL A 96 5.04 8.88 1.11
CA VAL A 96 4.63 7.98 2.18
C VAL A 96 3.60 7.02 1.64
N VAL A 97 3.77 5.74 1.91
CA VAL A 97 2.72 4.74 1.77
C VAL A 97 2.14 4.44 3.15
N ILE A 98 0.83 4.62 3.28
CA ILE A 98 0.04 4.20 4.44
C ILE A 98 -0.82 3.01 4.02
N GLY A 99 -0.65 1.87 4.69
CA GLY A 99 -1.40 0.65 4.40
C GLY A 99 -1.48 -0.30 5.58
N ASP A 100 -2.33 -1.33 5.46
CA ASP A 100 -2.57 -2.34 6.49
C ASP A 100 -1.99 -3.72 6.14
N ARG A 101 -1.46 -3.89 4.92
CA ARG A 101 -0.87 -5.15 4.48
C ARG A 101 0.63 -5.05 4.36
N TRP A 102 1.23 -6.19 4.65
CA TRP A 102 2.63 -6.41 4.36
C TRP A 102 2.95 -6.18 2.87
N THR A 103 2.01 -6.48 1.97
CA THR A 103 2.24 -6.26 0.53
C THR A 103 2.49 -4.80 0.18
N ASP A 104 1.91 -3.88 0.94
CA ASP A 104 2.03 -2.44 0.69
C ASP A 104 3.40 -1.96 1.15
N MET A 105 3.86 -2.41 2.32
CA MET A 105 5.16 -1.94 2.81
C MET A 105 6.32 -2.58 2.03
N VAL A 106 6.16 -3.76 1.41
CA VAL A 106 7.15 -4.22 0.42
C VAL A 106 7.17 -3.30 -0.79
N SER A 107 6.01 -2.97 -1.35
CA SER A 107 5.92 -2.11 -2.53
C SER A 107 6.51 -0.73 -2.24
N ALA A 108 6.22 -0.19 -1.06
CA ALA A 108 6.79 1.05 -0.55
C ALA A 108 8.31 0.97 -0.37
N HIS A 109 8.80 -0.12 0.23
CA HIS A 109 10.23 -0.36 0.39
C HIS A 109 10.97 -0.42 -0.96
N GLN A 110 10.42 -1.14 -1.94
CA GLN A 110 10.97 -1.21 -3.29
C GLN A 110 10.96 0.14 -4.01
N ALA A 111 9.96 0.98 -3.72
CA ALA A 111 9.85 2.33 -4.27
C ALA A 111 10.71 3.38 -3.53
N GLY A 112 11.32 3.02 -2.38
CA GLY A 112 12.01 3.96 -1.51
C GLY A 112 11.09 4.88 -0.71
N CYS A 113 9.79 4.61 -0.69
CA CYS A 113 8.82 5.40 0.08
C CYS A 113 8.99 5.18 1.59
N ILE A 114 8.48 6.14 2.36
CA ILE A 114 8.24 6.01 3.80
C ILE A 114 7.09 5.02 4.02
N LYS A 115 7.23 4.14 5.00
CA LYS A 115 6.39 2.96 5.24
C LYS A 115 5.65 3.12 6.56
N ILE A 116 4.36 3.44 6.50
CA ILE A 116 3.50 3.51 7.68
C ILE A 116 2.49 2.37 7.64
N LEU A 117 2.61 1.45 8.59
CA LEU A 117 1.65 0.36 8.75
C LEU A 117 0.57 0.78 9.74
N VAL A 118 -0.69 0.84 9.32
CA VAL A 118 -1.82 1.00 10.24
C VAL A 118 -2.27 -0.35 10.77
N GLN A 119 -2.74 -0.42 12.01
CA GLN A 119 -3.16 -1.67 12.66
C GLN A 119 -4.64 -2.03 12.42
N THR A 120 -5.40 -1.15 11.77
CA THR A 120 -6.75 -1.42 11.24
C THR A 120 -6.72 -2.50 10.15
N GLY A 121 -7.86 -3.12 9.84
CA GLY A 121 -7.95 -4.14 8.80
C GLY A 121 -7.03 -5.34 9.06
N ALA A 122 -6.18 -5.68 8.09
CA ALA A 122 -5.17 -6.74 8.21
C ALA A 122 -3.92 -6.32 9.01
N GLY A 123 -3.83 -5.05 9.40
CA GLY A 123 -2.68 -4.39 10.00
C GLY A 123 -2.13 -5.04 11.24
N THR A 124 -3.00 -5.36 12.21
CA THR A 124 -2.60 -6.03 13.46
C THR A 124 -1.89 -7.36 13.19
N ASN A 125 -2.38 -8.14 12.22
CA ASN A 125 -1.76 -9.41 11.83
C ASN A 125 -0.45 -9.19 11.07
N SER A 126 -0.41 -8.21 10.16
CA SER A 126 0.81 -7.80 9.44
C SER A 126 1.92 -7.38 10.42
N LEU A 127 1.59 -6.56 11.41
CA LEU A 127 2.53 -6.08 12.44
C LEU A 127 3.01 -7.22 13.33
N LYS A 128 2.10 -8.06 13.82
CA LYS A 128 2.46 -9.21 14.67
C LYS A 128 3.47 -10.12 13.97
N LYS A 129 3.17 -10.53 12.74
CA LYS A 129 4.06 -11.39 11.96
C LYS A 129 5.40 -10.70 11.67
N HIS A 130 5.40 -9.36 11.49
CA HIS A 130 6.62 -8.58 11.25
C HIS A 130 7.53 -8.58 12.49
N LEU A 131 6.96 -8.30 13.67
CA LEU A 131 7.68 -8.31 14.95
C LEU A 131 8.21 -9.70 15.31
N ASN A 132 7.43 -10.74 15.02
CA ASN A 132 7.82 -12.13 15.29
C ASN A 132 8.78 -12.70 14.24
N ARG A 133 9.14 -11.93 13.20
CA ARG A 133 9.98 -12.38 12.07
C ARG A 133 9.44 -13.66 11.41
N GLU A 134 8.11 -13.79 11.34
CA GLU A 134 7.41 -14.96 10.81
C GLU A 134 7.35 -15.00 9.26
N TYR A 135 8.11 -14.15 8.59
CA TYR A 135 8.05 -13.98 7.15
C TYR A 135 9.35 -14.39 6.46
N ASP A 136 9.21 -14.83 5.22
CA ASP A 136 10.28 -15.15 4.29
C ASP A 136 10.33 -14.15 3.11
N GLY A 137 11.47 -14.12 2.40
CA GLY A 137 11.64 -13.29 1.21
C GLY A 137 11.61 -11.78 1.48
N LEU A 138 11.07 -11.02 0.52
CA LEU A 138 11.15 -9.56 0.48
C LEU A 138 10.60 -8.84 1.73
N TRP A 139 9.64 -9.44 2.44
CA TRP A 139 9.11 -8.82 3.66
C TRP A 139 10.14 -8.78 4.80
N SER A 140 11.06 -9.74 4.85
CA SER A 140 12.09 -9.79 5.89
C SER A 140 13.11 -8.65 5.78
N GLU A 141 13.18 -8.00 4.62
CA GLU A 141 14.04 -6.85 4.32
C GLU A 141 13.37 -5.51 4.64
N VAL A 142 12.04 -5.51 4.82
CA VAL A 142 11.28 -4.29 5.10
C VAL A 142 11.53 -3.84 6.53
N THR A 143 11.89 -2.57 6.72
CA THR A 143 11.83 -1.88 8.02
C THR A 143 10.70 -0.87 7.97
N LEU A 144 9.78 -0.89 8.94
CA LEU A 144 8.72 0.12 9.04
C LEU A 144 9.28 1.43 9.59
N ASP A 145 8.86 2.57 9.03
CA ASP A 145 9.20 3.88 9.59
C ASP A 145 8.27 4.23 10.76
N PHE A 146 7.01 3.78 10.68
CA PHE A 146 6.04 3.93 11.76
C PHE A 146 4.96 2.83 11.73
N ALA A 147 4.46 2.47 12.91
CA ALA A 147 3.31 1.60 13.08
C ALA A 147 2.23 2.36 13.86
N ALA A 148 1.12 2.68 13.20
CA ALA A 148 0.02 3.45 13.75
C ALA A 148 -1.15 2.53 14.14
N ALA A 149 -1.90 2.87 15.17
CA ALA A 149 -3.15 2.22 15.54
C ALA A 149 -4.19 2.34 14.42
N ASP A 150 -4.29 3.52 13.81
CA ASP A 150 -5.24 3.82 12.74
C ASP A 150 -4.71 4.89 11.77
N PHE A 151 -5.54 5.24 10.78
CA PHE A 151 -5.20 6.24 9.78
C PHE A 151 -5.01 7.64 10.38
N LYS A 152 -5.77 8.00 11.42
CA LYS A 152 -5.67 9.31 12.06
C LYS A 152 -4.31 9.46 12.73
N GLU A 153 -3.85 8.46 13.48
CA GLU A 153 -2.53 8.48 14.10
C GLU A 153 -1.41 8.50 13.05
N ALA A 154 -1.57 7.77 11.94
CA ALA A 154 -0.63 7.84 10.84
C ALA A 154 -0.48 9.28 10.31
N VAL A 155 -1.61 9.97 10.09
CA VAL A 155 -1.62 11.37 9.63
C VAL A 155 -1.06 12.33 10.69
N ASP A 156 -1.41 12.16 11.97
CA ASP A 156 -0.88 12.97 13.06
C ASP A 156 0.66 12.84 13.14
N TRP A 157 1.18 11.62 12.93
CA TRP A 157 2.62 11.37 12.85
C TRP A 157 3.27 12.09 11.68
N LEU A 158 2.62 12.15 10.50
CA LEU A 158 3.12 12.93 9.36
C LEU A 158 3.30 14.42 9.71
N TYR A 159 2.31 15.01 10.38
CA TYR A 159 2.31 16.43 10.73
C TYR A 159 3.18 16.77 11.94
N SER A 160 3.56 15.78 12.76
CA SER A 160 4.41 16.00 13.95
C SER A 160 5.86 16.40 13.63
N GLY A 161 6.24 16.46 12.34
CA GLY A 161 7.58 16.85 11.89
C GLY A 161 8.63 15.73 11.95
N ASN A 162 8.23 14.51 12.31
CA ASN A 162 9.11 13.33 12.36
C ASN A 162 9.68 12.95 10.98
N ILE A 163 8.96 13.26 9.90
CA ILE A 163 9.43 13.03 8.52
C ILE A 163 10.62 13.90 8.14
N PHE A 164 10.62 15.19 8.49
CA PHE A 164 11.68 16.10 8.09
C PHE A 164 13.02 15.66 8.69
N ARG A 165 12.99 15.12 9.92
CA ARG A 165 14.16 14.53 10.58
C ARG A 165 14.69 13.26 9.93
N GLN A 166 13.83 12.41 9.36
CA GLN A 166 14.25 11.15 8.70
C GLN A 166 14.66 11.36 7.24
N ALA A 167 14.04 12.31 6.54
CA ALA A 167 14.34 12.64 5.15
C ALA A 167 15.54 13.60 4.97
N GLY A 168 16.13 14.09 6.07
CA GLY A 168 17.26 15.03 6.03
C GLY A 168 16.89 16.43 5.53
N LEU A 169 15.64 16.86 5.80
CA LEU A 169 15.07 18.16 5.43
C LEU A 169 14.90 19.07 6.64
#